data_AF-A0A835H0L7-F1
#
_entry.id   AF-A0A835H0L7-F1
#
_cell.length_a   1.000
_cell.length_b   1.000
_cell.length_c   1.000
_cell.angle_alpha   90.00
_cell.angle_beta   90.00
_cell.angle_gamma   90.00
#
_symmetry.space_group_name_H-M   'P 1'
#
loop_
_entity.id
_entity.type
_entity.pdbx_description
1 polymer ?
#
loop_
_entity_poly.entity_id
_entity_poly.type
_entity_poly.pdbx_seq_one_letter_code
_entity_poly.pdbx_strand_id
1 'polypeptide(L)'
;MAESPDLASVYHLKLKDAYDTEDKLKDPDAQKESEEQLVQLLGEVELQLNETYYLVGDEFTMADVMLIPLLARIELLGLEDDYIVSRPKIAEYWMLNQISSEHYSPAFPRLGMVTVAACLAKL
;
A
#
# COMPACT_ATOMS: atom_id res chain seq x y z
N MET A 1 37.99 1.25 18.00
CA MET A 1 37.95 2.45 17.14
C MET A 1 36.74 2.30 16.25
N ALA A 2 35.86 3.31 16.14
CA ALA A 2 34.69 3.21 15.28
C ALA A 2 35.13 3.25 13.81
N GLU A 3 34.65 2.31 12.99
CA GLU A 3 35.09 2.11 11.59
C GLU A 3 34.75 3.28 10.66
N SER A 4 33.89 4.22 11.07
CA SER A 4 33.55 5.43 10.31
C SER A 4 32.99 6.52 11.23
N PRO A 5 33.84 7.34 11.88
CA PRO A 5 33.41 8.35 12.84
C PRO A 5 32.53 9.46 12.22
N ASP A 6 32.71 9.72 10.93
CA ASP A 6 32.00 10.75 10.15
C ASP A 6 30.49 10.46 10.01
N LEU A 7 30.12 9.18 10.08
CA LEU A 7 28.74 8.70 9.92
C LEU A 7 27.97 8.64 11.23
N ALA A 8 28.64 8.77 12.38
CA ALA A 8 27.98 8.67 13.68
C ALA A 8 26.90 9.75 13.85
N SER A 9 27.20 10.99 13.44
CA SER A 9 26.24 12.10 13.48
C SER A 9 25.02 11.85 12.58
N VAL A 10 25.24 11.38 11.35
CA VAL A 10 24.17 11.04 10.40
C VAL A 10 23.30 9.91 10.92
N TYR A 11 23.90 8.89 11.53
CA TYR A 11 23.18 7.77 12.11
C TYR A 11 22.29 8.20 13.27
N HIS A 12 22.80 9.05 14.18
CA HIS A 12 22.00 9.60 15.27
C HIS A 12 20.83 10.44 14.78
N LEU A 13 21.02 11.22 13.70
CA LEU A 13 19.93 11.96 13.07
C LEU A 13 18.87 11.01 12.50
N LYS A 14 19.27 9.96 11.77
CA LYS A 14 18.33 8.97 11.21
C LYS A 14 17.57 8.19 12.28
N LEU A 15 18.24 7.84 13.38
CA LEU A 15 17.57 7.23 14.53
C LEU A 15 16.54 8.17 15.15
N LYS A 16 16.90 9.45 15.32
CA LYS A 16 15.98 10.45 15.83
C LYS A 16 14.76 10.59 14.91
N ASP A 17 14.97 10.74 13.60
CA ASP A 17 13.87 10.84 12.63
C ASP A 17 12.95 9.61 12.68
N ALA A 18 13.51 8.41 12.84
CA ALA A 18 12.76 7.17 12.98
C ALA A 18 11.92 7.16 14.26
N TYR A 19 12.49 7.52 15.41
CA TYR A 19 11.75 7.62 16.68
C TYR A 19 10.67 8.70 16.64
N ASP A 20 10.99 9.87 16.10
CA ASP A 20 10.03 10.96 15.95
C ASP A 20 8.85 10.55 15.03
N THR A 21 9.10 9.70 14.04
CA THR A 21 8.05 9.13 13.17
C THR A 21 7.23 8.08 13.91
N GLU A 22 7.89 7.17 14.63
CA GLU A 22 7.22 6.15 15.45
C GLU A 22 6.28 6.78 16.48
N ASP A 23 6.73 7.85 17.14
CA ASP A 23 5.93 8.55 18.15
C ASP A 23 4.72 9.27 17.55
N LYS A 24 4.83 9.79 16.31
CA LYS A 24 3.66 10.33 15.58
C LYS A 24 2.67 9.24 15.19
N LEU A 25 3.15 8.05 14.82
CA LEU A 25 2.29 6.92 14.46
C LEU A 25 1.55 6.32 15.67
N LYS A 26 2.02 6.60 16.91
CA LYS A 26 1.33 6.21 18.14
C LYS A 26 0.18 7.13 18.52
N ASP A 27 0.03 8.27 17.86
CA ASP A 27 -1.08 9.19 18.12
C ASP A 27 -2.39 8.58 17.62
N PRO A 28 -3.32 8.21 18.52
CA PRO A 28 -4.57 7.56 18.13
C PRO A 28 -5.46 8.46 17.27
N ASP A 29 -5.38 9.79 17.46
CA ASP A 29 -6.21 10.73 16.69
C ASP A 29 -5.68 10.83 15.25
N ALA A 30 -4.36 10.88 15.07
CA ALA A 30 -3.74 10.87 13.74
C ALA A 30 -3.96 9.54 12.99
N GLN A 31 -3.96 8.41 13.71
CA GLN A 31 -4.27 7.11 13.13
C GLN A 31 -5.72 7.07 12.61
N LYS A 32 -6.66 7.55 13.42
CA LYS A 32 -8.07 7.58 13.06
C LYS A 32 -8.33 8.50 11.87
N GLU A 33 -7.73 9.69 11.84
CA GLU A 33 -7.84 10.60 10.69
C GLU A 33 -7.33 9.95 9.39
N SER A 34 -6.18 9.27 9.47
CA SER A 34 -5.61 8.56 8.33
C SER A 34 -6.52 7.43 7.84
N GLU A 35 -7.16 6.71 8.76
CA GLU A 35 -8.12 5.65 8.44
C GLU A 35 -9.37 6.22 7.75
N GLU A 36 -9.92 7.32 8.26
CA GLU A 36 -11.07 8.01 7.65
C GLU A 36 -10.74 8.49 6.23
N GLN A 37 -9.54 9.04 6.02
CA GLN A 37 -9.07 9.45 4.69
C GLN A 37 -8.93 8.25 3.74
N LEU A 38 -8.39 7.12 4.22
CA LEU A 38 -8.30 5.89 3.42
C LEU A 38 -9.69 5.40 3.01
N VAL A 39 -10.64 5.36 3.96
CA VAL A 39 -12.02 4.95 3.68
C VAL A 39 -12.67 5.86 2.63
N GLN A 40 -12.45 7.17 2.71
CA GLN A 40 -12.95 8.13 1.74
C GLN A 40 -12.37 7.87 0.35
N LEU A 41 -11.05 7.76 0.24
CA LEU A 41 -10.37 7.52 -1.05
C LEU A 41 -10.82 6.21 -1.70
N LEU A 42 -10.96 5.14 -0.92
CA LEU A 42 -11.50 3.87 -1.43
C LEU A 42 -12.97 3.99 -1.83
N GLY A 43 -13.75 4.86 -1.17
CA GLY A 43 -15.10 5.20 -1.59
C GLY A 43 -15.13 5.89 -2.96
N GLU A 44 -14.22 6.83 -3.19
CA GLU A 44 -14.09 7.52 -4.48
C GLU A 44 -13.66 6.55 -5.59
N VAL A 45 -12.73 5.64 -5.30
CA VAL A 45 -12.33 4.57 -6.23
C VAL A 45 -13.50 3.64 -6.57
N GLU A 46 -14.28 3.21 -5.59
CA GLU A 46 -15.46 2.37 -5.80
C GLU A 46 -16.49 3.07 -6.72
N LEU A 47 -16.73 4.37 -6.50
CA LEU A 47 -17.61 5.16 -7.35
C LEU A 47 -17.08 5.23 -8.79
N GLN A 48 -15.79 5.48 -8.96
CA GLN A 48 -15.17 5.56 -10.29
C GLN A 48 -15.25 4.22 -11.04
N LEU A 49 -14.93 3.11 -10.37
CA LEU A 49 -15.00 1.76 -10.94
C LEU A 49 -16.44 1.27 -11.20
N ASN A 50 -17.44 1.99 -10.67
CA ASN A 50 -18.83 1.73 -11.03
C ASN A 50 -19.20 2.34 -12.40
N GLU A 51 -18.49 3.37 -12.84
CA GLU A 51 -18.71 4.06 -14.12
C GLU A 51 -17.76 3.57 -15.21
N THR A 52 -16.52 3.26 -14.86
CA THR A 52 -15.44 2.90 -15.81
C THR A 52 -14.83 1.53 -15.49
N TYR A 53 -14.24 0.89 -16.51
CA TYR A 53 -13.67 -0.45 -16.35
C TYR A 53 -12.33 -0.46 -15.58
N TYR A 54 -11.50 0.57 -15.80
CA TYR A 54 -10.29 0.91 -15.04
C TYR A 54 -10.46 2.28 -14.37
N LEU A 55 -9.47 2.73 -13.60
CA LEU A 55 -9.59 4.00 -12.84
C LEU A 55 -9.83 5.24 -13.71
N VAL A 56 -9.31 5.27 -14.93
CA VAL A 56 -9.41 6.44 -15.83
C VAL A 56 -9.97 6.01 -17.18
N GLY A 57 -11.15 5.37 -17.16
CA GLY A 57 -11.84 4.92 -18.37
C GLY A 57 -11.66 3.43 -18.66
N ASP A 58 -11.63 3.07 -19.94
CA ASP A 58 -11.67 1.67 -20.37
C ASP A 58 -10.28 1.05 -20.62
N GLU A 59 -9.22 1.86 -20.52
CA GLU A 59 -7.83 1.43 -20.69
C GLU A 59 -7.06 1.43 -19.37
N PHE A 60 -6.12 0.50 -19.23
CA PHE A 60 -5.25 0.41 -18.06
C PHE A 60 -4.20 1.53 -18.10
N THR A 61 -4.12 2.33 -17.03
CA THR A 61 -3.27 3.52 -16.98
C THR A 61 -2.30 3.51 -15.79
N MET A 62 -1.50 4.58 -15.67
CA MET A 62 -0.65 4.79 -14.50
C MET A 62 -1.45 4.87 -13.19
N ALA A 63 -2.72 5.30 -13.22
CA ALA A 63 -3.55 5.32 -12.03
C ALA A 63 -3.71 3.91 -11.44
N ASP A 64 -3.96 2.92 -12.31
CA ASP A 64 -4.12 1.52 -11.95
C ASP A 64 -2.83 0.92 -11.40
N VAL A 65 -1.69 1.25 -12.03
CA VAL A 65 -0.34 0.87 -11.56
C VAL A 65 -0.06 1.36 -10.14
N MET A 66 -0.60 2.53 -9.76
CA MET A 66 -0.40 3.10 -8.43
C MET A 66 -1.39 2.56 -7.40
N LEU A 67 -2.61 2.19 -7.81
CA LEU A 67 -3.61 1.61 -6.90
C LEU A 67 -3.30 0.16 -6.53
N ILE A 68 -2.83 -0.65 -7.49
CA ILE A 68 -2.56 -2.09 -7.28
C ILE A 68 -1.64 -2.36 -6.07
N PRO A 69 -0.48 -1.68 -5.92
CA PRO A 69 0.39 -1.86 -4.75
C PRO A 69 -0.27 -1.49 -3.42
N LEU A 70 -1.23 -0.55 -3.41
CA LEU A 70 -1.97 -0.17 -2.20
C LEU A 70 -2.93 -1.28 -1.79
N LEU A 71 -3.70 -1.83 -2.74
CA LEU A 71 -4.59 -2.97 -2.48
C LEU A 71 -3.78 -4.21 -2.04
N ALA A 72 -2.64 -4.47 -2.68
CA ALA A 72 -1.72 -5.54 -2.27
C ALA A 72 -1.23 -5.37 -0.82
N ARG A 73 -1.01 -4.12 -0.39
CA ARG A 73 -0.57 -3.82 0.98
C ARG A 73 -1.68 -4.04 2.00
N ILE A 74 -2.92 -3.69 1.65
CA ILE A 74 -4.10 -3.95 2.49
C ILE A 74 -4.29 -5.46 2.70
N GLU A 75 -4.21 -6.26 1.64
CA GLU A 75 -4.27 -7.73 1.72
C GLU A 75 -3.08 -8.30 2.53
N LEU A 76 -1.87 -7.78 2.33
CA LEU A 76 -0.70 -8.20 3.12
C LEU A 76 -0.86 -7.92 4.63
N LEU A 77 -1.67 -6.94 5.01
CA LEU A 77 -1.97 -6.61 6.39
C LEU A 77 -3.16 -7.41 6.96
N GLY A 78 -3.82 -8.25 6.15
CA GLY A 78 -4.99 -9.01 6.57
C GLY A 78 -6.25 -8.17 6.75
N LEU A 79 -6.34 -7.04 6.02
CA LEU A 79 -7.42 -6.07 6.11
C LEU A 79 -8.32 -6.09 4.86
N GLU A 80 -8.18 -7.09 4.00
CA GLU A 80 -8.92 -7.22 2.75
C GLU A 80 -10.43 -7.32 2.96
N ASP A 81 -10.89 -7.96 4.03
CA ASP A 81 -12.32 -8.11 4.31
C ASP A 81 -12.99 -6.74 4.55
N ASP A 82 -12.31 -5.86 5.29
CA ASP A 82 -12.83 -4.55 5.68
C ASP A 82 -12.74 -3.52 4.55
N TYR A 83 -11.67 -3.57 3.74
CA TYR A 83 -11.37 -2.51 2.78
C TYR A 83 -11.59 -2.90 1.31
N ILE A 84 -11.42 -4.17 0.96
CA ILE A 84 -11.50 -4.66 -0.43
C ILE A 84 -12.81 -5.42 -0.65
N VAL A 85 -13.05 -6.51 0.08
CA VAL A 85 -14.20 -7.41 -0.12
C VAL A 85 -15.52 -6.72 0.19
N SER A 86 -15.52 -5.77 1.13
CA SER A 86 -16.68 -4.94 1.46
C SER A 86 -17.15 -4.03 0.30
N ARG A 87 -16.31 -3.84 -0.73
CA ARG A 87 -16.53 -2.94 -1.87
C ARG A 87 -16.54 -3.75 -3.17
N PRO A 88 -17.72 -4.04 -3.75
CA PRO A 88 -17.84 -5.03 -4.82
C PRO A 88 -17.05 -4.69 -6.09
N LYS A 89 -16.97 -3.41 -6.49
CA LYS A 89 -16.24 -3.02 -7.71
C LYS A 89 -14.73 -3.09 -7.50
N ILE A 90 -14.24 -2.65 -6.36
CA ILE A 90 -12.83 -2.84 -5.99
C ILE A 90 -12.48 -4.32 -5.89
N ALA A 91 -13.34 -5.16 -5.30
CA ALA A 91 -13.09 -6.60 -5.21
C ALA A 91 -13.02 -7.28 -6.59
N GLU A 92 -13.95 -6.94 -7.50
CA GLU A 92 -13.94 -7.43 -8.88
C GLU A 92 -12.67 -6.99 -9.62
N TYR A 93 -12.34 -5.70 -9.53
CA TYR A 93 -11.13 -5.12 -10.09
C TYR A 93 -9.86 -5.79 -9.55
N TRP A 94 -9.78 -6.01 -8.23
CA TRP A 94 -8.63 -6.65 -7.59
C TRP A 94 -8.42 -8.07 -8.10
N MET A 95 -9.50 -8.86 -8.17
CA MET A 95 -9.46 -10.22 -8.69
C MET A 95 -9.00 -10.28 -10.16
N LEU A 96 -9.50 -9.37 -11.01
CA LEU A 96 -9.11 -9.30 -12.42
C LEU A 96 -7.60 -9.05 -12.59
N ASN A 97 -7.04 -8.14 -11.81
CA ASN A 97 -5.62 -7.78 -11.88
C ASN A 97 -4.72 -8.87 -11.28
N GLN A 98 -5.18 -9.60 -10.26
CA GLN A 98 -4.48 -10.78 -9.75
C GLN A 98 -4.36 -11.88 -10.82
N ILE A 99 -5.46 -12.21 -11.51
CA ILE A 99 -5.47 -13.23 -12.58
C ILE A 99 -4.55 -12.83 -13.74
N SER A 100 -4.56 -11.55 -14.12
CA SER A 100 -3.71 -11.02 -15.20
C SER A 100 -2.21 -11.07 -14.86
N SER A 101 -1.84 -10.93 -13.58
CA SER A 101 -0.46 -11.06 -13.12
C SER A 101 0.09 -12.50 -13.23
N GLU A 102 -0.80 -13.50 -13.17
CA GLU A 102 -0.43 -14.90 -13.22
C GLU A 102 0.06 -15.33 -14.62
N HIS A 103 -0.37 -14.60 -15.66
CA HIS A 103 0.06 -14.81 -17.06
C HIS A 103 1.38 -14.10 -17.43
N TYR A 104 1.84 -13.15 -16.62
CA TYR A 104 3.07 -12.36 -16.83
C TYR A 104 3.99 -12.41 -15.59
N SER A 105 4.50 -13.59 -15.22
CA SER A 105 5.49 -13.72 -14.14
C SER A 105 6.91 -13.60 -14.71
N PRO A 106 7.69 -12.55 -14.33
CA PRO A 106 8.36 -12.57 -13.02
C PRO A 106 8.35 -11.24 -12.23
N ALA A 107 7.60 -10.21 -12.63
CA ALA A 107 7.67 -8.90 -11.97
C ALA A 107 6.96 -8.85 -10.59
N PHE A 108 5.89 -9.61 -10.44
CA PHE A 108 5.18 -9.79 -9.18
C PHE A 108 4.80 -11.27 -9.05
N PRO A 109 5.73 -12.16 -8.65
CA PRO A 109 5.31 -13.48 -8.22
C PRO A 109 4.28 -13.24 -7.11
N ARG A 110 3.17 -14.01 -7.10
CA ARG A 110 2.24 -14.10 -5.97
C ARG A 110 3.07 -13.83 -4.75
N LEU A 111 2.84 -12.69 -4.09
CA LEU A 111 3.53 -12.34 -2.88
C LEU A 111 3.24 -13.51 -1.94
N GLY A 112 4.11 -14.53 -1.97
CA GLY A 112 4.33 -15.35 -0.81
C GLY A 112 4.54 -14.31 0.26
N MET A 113 3.71 -14.36 1.29
CA MET A 113 3.49 -13.38 2.36
C MET A 113 4.78 -12.88 3.07
N VAL A 114 5.95 -13.23 2.56
CA VAL A 114 7.29 -13.01 3.06
C VAL A 114 8.05 -11.90 2.30
N THR A 115 7.80 -11.64 1.01
CA THR A 115 8.74 -10.79 0.22
C THR A 115 8.43 -9.30 0.20
N VAL A 116 7.17 -8.87 0.11
CA VAL A 116 6.85 -7.41 0.17
C VAL A 116 6.88 -6.86 1.59
N ALA A 117 6.72 -7.72 2.60
CA ALA A 117 7.11 -7.39 3.97
C ALA A 117 8.59 -6.96 4.04
N ALA A 118 9.49 -7.61 3.29
CA ALA A 118 10.91 -7.26 3.30
C ALA A 118 11.25 -5.96 2.54
N CYS A 119 10.43 -5.55 1.57
CA CYS A 119 10.67 -4.35 0.76
C CYS A 119 10.03 -3.09 1.38
N LEU A 120 8.86 -3.21 2.02
CA LEU A 120 8.16 -2.09 2.66
C LEU A 120 8.48 -1.91 4.16
N ALA A 121 9.05 -2.91 4.86
CA ALA A 121 9.51 -2.74 6.25
C ALA A 121 10.88 -2.04 6.37
N LYS A 122 11.41 -1.48 5.27
CA LYS A 122 12.67 -0.73 5.22
C LYS A 122 12.50 0.74 4.85
N LEU A 123 11.26 1.24 4.81
CA LEU A 123 10.93 2.67 4.74
C LEU A 123 10.38 3.13 6.07
#